data_AF-A0AAV6Z3V0-F1
#
_entry.id   AF-A0AAV6Z3V0-F1
#
_cell.length_a   1.000
_cell.length_b   1.000
_cell.length_c   1.000
_cell.angle_alpha   90.00
_cell.angle_beta   90.00
_cell.angle_gamma   90.00
#
_symmetry.space_group_name_H-M   'P 1'
#
loop_
_entity.id
_entity.type
_entity.pdbx_description
1 polymer ?
#
loop_
_entity_poly.entity_id
_entity_poly.type
_entity_poly.pdbx_seq_one_letter_code
_entity_poly.pdbx_strand_id
1 'polypeptide(L)'
;STRLSKLPGWISKDGNSQFEKELKDCSGRVFVDSVPEFCLPETQLIDLSTVDVILISNYHCMMALPYITEHTGFTGTVYATEPTVQIGRLLMEELVNFIERVPKAQSATMWKHKDNQRQLPAPLKDAVDVFTWRKCYTMSEVNAALSKIQLVGYSQKIELFGAVQVTPLSSGYALGSSNWIIQSHHEKISYVSGSSLLTTHPQPMDQTSLKNSDVLILTGLTQIPTANPDGMVGEFCSNLGNSMTIRYGGRRCGAGYPPASSTTIMECLYHTSTSPVLSNVSLLLHPPVANSSWRFLQKSVAEFLLSPPPPRPHVVCPEQYTQPPASQSHRSDLMVDCLPPPMSYTRRAKVWHYPTFRCAMEKIRDHARAGGVPGADGD
;
A
#
# COMPACT_ATOMS: atom_id res chain seq x y z
N SER A 1 -15.32 -4.67 -23.07
CA SER A 1 -15.72 -6.09 -23.28
C SER A 1 -17.18 -6.15 -23.72
N THR A 2 -17.47 -6.85 -24.82
CA THR A 2 -18.80 -6.96 -25.43
C THR A 2 -19.84 -7.72 -24.60
N ARG A 3 -19.41 -8.48 -23.58
CA ARG A 3 -20.31 -9.13 -22.61
C ARG A 3 -20.82 -8.15 -21.55
N LEU A 4 -19.99 -7.17 -21.15
CA LEU A 4 -20.36 -6.17 -20.14
C LEU A 4 -21.28 -5.09 -20.73
N SER A 5 -21.03 -4.65 -21.95
CA SER A 5 -21.90 -3.67 -22.64
C SER A 5 -23.29 -4.22 -23.00
N LYS A 6 -23.51 -5.53 -22.88
CA LYS A 6 -24.81 -6.20 -23.05
C LYS A 6 -25.55 -6.43 -21.72
N LEU A 7 -25.03 -5.95 -20.59
CA LEU A 7 -25.74 -6.00 -19.31
C LEU A 7 -26.95 -5.05 -19.32
N PRO A 8 -28.07 -5.44 -18.68
CA PRO A 8 -29.22 -4.57 -18.50
C PRO A 8 -28.83 -3.34 -17.68
N GLY A 9 -29.45 -2.20 -17.97
CA GLY A 9 -29.37 -1.04 -17.09
C GLY A 9 -30.00 -1.34 -15.73
N TRP A 10 -29.45 -0.74 -14.67
CA TRP A 10 -30.03 -0.86 -13.34
C TRP A 10 -31.24 0.05 -13.20
N ILE A 11 -32.27 -0.46 -12.52
CA ILE A 11 -33.54 0.21 -12.23
C ILE A 11 -33.70 0.23 -10.71
N SER A 12 -34.12 1.37 -10.13
CA SER A 12 -34.38 1.45 -8.68
C SER A 12 -35.51 0.50 -8.27
N LYS A 13 -35.58 0.18 -6.97
CA LYS A 13 -36.69 -0.59 -6.37
C LYS A 13 -38.06 0.05 -6.63
N ASP A 14 -38.08 1.36 -6.77
CA ASP A 14 -39.27 2.18 -7.04
C ASP A 14 -39.61 2.31 -8.55
N GLY A 15 -38.95 1.50 -9.40
CA GLY A 15 -39.14 1.50 -10.86
C GLY A 15 -38.43 2.63 -11.62
N ASN A 16 -37.73 3.53 -10.91
CA ASN A 16 -37.02 4.65 -11.53
C ASN A 16 -35.79 4.19 -12.36
N SER A 17 -35.79 4.48 -13.66
CA SER A 17 -34.71 4.17 -14.61
C SER A 17 -33.70 5.31 -14.84
N GLN A 18 -33.74 6.38 -14.03
CA GLN A 18 -32.83 7.54 -14.09
C GLN A 18 -31.33 7.19 -14.22
N PHE A 19 -30.91 6.03 -13.71
CA PHE A 19 -29.52 5.56 -13.73
C PHE A 19 -29.22 4.49 -14.79
N GLU A 20 -30.18 4.07 -15.61
CA GLU A 20 -30.08 2.94 -16.57
C GLU A 20 -28.88 3.06 -17.53
N LYS A 21 -28.45 4.30 -17.83
CA LYS A 21 -27.27 4.61 -18.65
C LYS A 21 -25.96 4.46 -17.89
N GLU A 22 -25.90 4.86 -16.62
CA GLU A 22 -24.67 4.87 -15.81
C GLU A 22 -24.44 3.59 -15.02
N LEU A 23 -25.50 2.88 -14.64
CA LEU A 23 -25.47 1.73 -13.76
C LEU A 23 -26.01 0.48 -14.47
N LYS A 24 -25.40 -0.67 -14.20
CA LYS A 24 -25.73 -1.97 -14.78
C LYS A 24 -26.03 -2.98 -13.68
N ASP A 25 -27.04 -3.83 -13.88
CA ASP A 25 -27.21 -5.01 -13.04
C ASP A 25 -26.45 -6.20 -13.64
N CYS A 26 -25.82 -7.00 -12.78
CA CYS A 26 -25.42 -8.35 -13.10
C CYS A 26 -25.66 -9.25 -11.88
N SER A 27 -26.68 -10.10 -11.96
CA SER A 27 -27.09 -11.04 -10.91
C SER A 27 -27.41 -10.37 -9.57
N GLY A 28 -28.15 -9.26 -9.59
CA GLY A 28 -28.56 -8.52 -8.38
C GLY A 28 -27.43 -7.73 -7.71
N ARG A 29 -26.33 -7.50 -8.44
CA ARG A 29 -25.24 -6.60 -8.05
C ARG A 29 -25.17 -5.44 -9.04
N VAL A 30 -25.00 -4.24 -8.50
CA VAL A 30 -24.96 -3.00 -9.28
C VAL A 30 -23.52 -2.61 -9.58
N PHE A 31 -23.24 -2.32 -10.85
CA PHE A 31 -21.92 -1.93 -11.36
C PHE A 31 -22.00 -0.57 -12.06
N VAL A 32 -20.97 0.25 -11.90
CA VAL A 32 -20.86 1.55 -12.60
C VAL A 32 -20.27 1.32 -13.99
N ASP A 33 -20.98 1.70 -15.05
CA ASP A 33 -20.51 1.59 -16.44
C ASP A 33 -19.71 2.82 -16.88
N SER A 34 -18.63 3.07 -16.13
CA SER A 34 -17.67 4.15 -16.35
C SER A 34 -16.26 3.61 -16.59
N VAL A 35 -15.37 4.45 -17.11
CA VAL A 35 -13.91 4.34 -16.87
C VAL A 35 -13.66 4.11 -15.37
N PRO A 36 -12.75 3.19 -14.97
CA PRO A 36 -12.36 3.02 -13.58
C PRO A 36 -11.80 4.30 -12.96
N GLU A 37 -12.16 4.57 -11.71
CA GLU A 37 -11.63 5.67 -10.92
C GLU A 37 -11.07 5.15 -9.60
N PHE A 38 -10.05 5.84 -9.09
CA PHE A 38 -9.27 5.46 -7.93
C PHE A 38 -9.52 6.44 -6.78
N CYS A 39 -9.83 5.91 -5.60
CA CYS A 39 -9.84 6.71 -4.37
C CYS A 39 -8.41 7.13 -4.04
N LEU A 40 -8.19 8.43 -3.85
CA LEU A 40 -6.90 8.99 -3.46
C LEU A 40 -6.78 9.09 -1.92
N PRO A 41 -5.55 9.29 -1.38
CA PRO A 41 -5.37 9.75 -0.01
C PRO A 41 -6.10 11.07 0.28
N GLU A 42 -6.47 11.31 1.54
CA GLU A 42 -7.22 12.50 1.96
C GLU A 42 -6.30 13.72 2.09
N THR A 43 -6.14 14.48 1.00
CA THR A 43 -5.23 15.63 0.91
C THR A 43 -5.76 16.93 1.54
N GLN A 44 -7.01 16.97 2.00
CA GLN A 44 -7.64 18.20 2.53
C GLN A 44 -7.08 18.67 3.87
N LEU A 45 -6.25 17.85 4.53
CA LEU A 45 -5.76 18.09 5.90
C LEU A 45 -4.29 18.55 5.96
N ILE A 46 -3.55 18.44 4.85
CA ILE A 46 -2.14 18.85 4.73
C ILE A 46 -1.93 19.37 3.30
N ASP A 47 -1.45 20.61 3.16
CA ASP A 47 -1.01 21.11 1.86
C ASP A 47 0.27 20.38 1.44
N LEU A 48 0.21 19.66 0.32
CA LEU A 48 1.34 18.90 -0.21
C LEU A 48 2.42 19.80 -0.84
N SER A 49 2.16 21.09 -1.05
CA SER A 49 3.21 22.06 -1.39
C SER A 49 4.13 22.40 -0.21
N THR A 50 3.74 22.08 1.03
CA THR A 50 4.57 22.30 2.23
C THR A 50 5.23 21.02 2.73
N VAL A 51 5.42 20.03 1.86
CA VAL A 51 6.04 18.74 2.18
C VAL A 51 7.35 18.61 1.42
N ASP A 52 8.47 18.72 2.12
CA ASP A 52 9.81 18.69 1.52
C ASP A 52 10.28 17.27 1.16
N VAL A 53 9.74 16.25 1.82
CA VAL A 53 10.21 14.86 1.73
C VAL A 53 9.07 13.84 1.82
N ILE A 54 9.10 12.82 0.95
CA ILE A 54 8.24 11.63 1.01
C ILE A 54 9.11 10.38 1.18
N LEU A 55 8.75 9.48 2.11
CA LEU A 55 9.44 8.20 2.33
C LEU A 55 8.55 7.04 1.85
N ILE A 56 9.05 6.21 0.94
CA ILE A 56 8.31 5.08 0.36
C ILE A 56 8.74 3.77 1.03
N SER A 57 7.82 3.15 1.77
CA SER A 57 8.07 1.86 2.44
C SER A 57 7.94 0.63 1.54
N ASN A 58 7.11 0.65 0.50
CA ASN A 58 6.98 -0.49 -0.43
C ASN A 58 6.37 -0.05 -1.77
N TYR A 59 6.41 -0.94 -2.76
CA TYR A 59 5.94 -0.63 -4.12
C TYR A 59 4.41 -0.36 -4.20
N HIS A 60 3.59 -0.87 -3.28
CA HIS A 60 2.16 -0.53 -3.25
C HIS A 60 1.94 0.95 -2.83
N CYS A 61 2.81 1.51 -1.97
CA CYS A 61 2.75 2.93 -1.60
C CYS A 61 3.00 3.87 -2.79
N MET A 62 3.65 3.40 -3.86
CA MET A 62 3.91 4.21 -5.07
C MET A 62 2.67 4.45 -5.93
N MET A 63 1.57 3.70 -5.72
CA MET A 63 0.36 3.83 -6.55
C MET A 63 -0.38 5.18 -6.39
N ALA A 64 -0.10 5.92 -5.31
CA ALA A 64 -0.58 7.28 -5.13
C ALA A 64 0.40 8.34 -5.68
N LEU A 65 1.64 7.96 -6.03
CA LEU A 65 2.73 8.91 -6.22
C LEU A 65 2.53 9.87 -7.40
N PRO A 66 2.12 9.45 -8.62
CA PRO A 66 1.88 10.40 -9.72
C PRO A 66 0.78 11.41 -9.40
N TYR A 67 -0.26 10.99 -8.68
CA TYR A 67 -1.33 11.90 -8.22
C TYR A 67 -0.81 12.98 -7.25
N ILE A 68 0.21 12.66 -6.46
CA ILE A 68 0.87 13.60 -5.55
C ILE A 68 1.86 14.49 -6.31
N THR A 69 2.74 13.91 -7.11
CA THR A 69 3.88 14.63 -7.70
C THR A 69 3.54 15.48 -8.93
N GLU A 70 2.46 15.16 -9.66
CA GLU A 70 2.08 15.88 -10.90
C GLU A 70 0.79 16.71 -10.76
N HIS A 71 -0.06 16.46 -9.76
CA HIS A 71 -1.35 17.15 -9.59
C HIS A 71 -1.48 17.90 -8.24
N THR A 72 -0.37 18.13 -7.54
CA THR A 72 -0.30 18.96 -6.32
C THR A 72 0.93 19.86 -6.38
N GLY A 73 1.07 20.79 -5.42
CA GLY A 73 2.23 21.69 -5.35
C GLY A 73 3.52 21.05 -4.84
N PHE A 74 3.61 19.72 -4.73
CA PHE A 74 4.78 19.02 -4.17
C PHE A 74 6.04 19.20 -5.04
N THR A 75 7.04 19.90 -4.49
CA THR A 75 8.37 20.10 -5.10
C THR A 75 9.49 19.40 -4.33
N GLY A 76 9.15 18.53 -3.37
CA GLY A 76 10.11 17.85 -2.50
C GLY A 76 10.78 16.62 -3.14
N THR A 77 11.63 15.95 -2.36
CA THR A 77 12.34 14.72 -2.77
C THR A 77 11.62 13.48 -2.27
N VAL A 78 11.50 12.46 -3.12
CA VAL A 78 10.94 11.15 -2.74
C VAL A 78 12.09 10.17 -2.49
N TYR A 79 12.14 9.50 -1.33
CA TYR A 79 13.14 8.47 -1.04
C TYR A 79 12.54 7.06 -1.07
N ALA A 80 13.19 6.15 -1.79
CA ALA A 80 12.77 4.77 -1.93
C ALA A 80 13.97 3.84 -2.17
N THR A 81 13.83 2.56 -1.82
CA THR A 81 14.84 1.56 -2.16
C THR A 81 14.73 1.14 -3.62
N GLU A 82 15.85 0.83 -4.26
CA GLU A 82 15.90 0.47 -5.69
C GLU A 82 14.90 -0.66 -6.08
N PRO A 83 14.80 -1.80 -5.36
CA PRO A 83 13.84 -2.83 -5.75
C PRO A 83 12.37 -2.38 -5.57
N THR A 84 12.09 -1.50 -4.60
CA THR A 84 10.76 -0.89 -4.44
C THR A 84 10.43 -0.01 -5.66
N VAL A 85 11.38 0.81 -6.13
CA VAL A 85 11.19 1.66 -7.30
C VAL A 85 10.96 0.85 -8.57
N GLN A 86 11.75 -0.20 -8.80
CA GLN A 86 11.59 -1.04 -9.98
C GLN A 86 10.26 -1.80 -9.97
N ILE A 87 9.86 -2.43 -8.86
CA ILE A 87 8.57 -3.13 -8.78
C ILE A 87 7.40 -2.14 -8.85
N GLY A 88 7.53 -0.95 -8.24
CA GLY A 88 6.53 0.12 -8.30
C GLY A 88 6.35 0.67 -9.71
N ARG A 89 7.45 0.89 -10.45
CA ARG A 89 7.43 1.20 -11.88
C ARG A 89 6.60 0.17 -12.64
N LEU A 90 6.95 -1.12 -12.52
CA LEU A 90 6.24 -2.19 -13.24
C LEU A 90 4.73 -2.23 -12.93
N LEU A 91 4.36 -2.04 -11.67
CA LEU A 91 2.96 -2.03 -11.22
C LEU A 91 2.18 -0.81 -11.77
N MET A 92 2.80 0.37 -11.82
CA MET A 92 2.20 1.57 -12.41
C MET A 92 2.07 1.47 -13.94
N GLU A 93 3.14 1.02 -14.62
CA GLU A 93 3.15 0.79 -16.08
C GLU A 93 2.11 -0.26 -16.49
N GLU A 94 1.97 -1.35 -15.72
CA GLU A 94 0.97 -2.40 -15.93
C GLU A 94 -0.47 -1.87 -15.76
N LEU A 95 -0.73 -1.03 -14.75
CA LEU A 95 -2.05 -0.44 -14.53
C LEU A 95 -2.51 0.44 -15.70
N VAL A 96 -1.63 1.33 -16.18
CA VAL A 96 -1.89 2.18 -17.35
C VAL A 96 -2.20 1.31 -18.57
N ASN A 97 -1.33 0.34 -18.87
CA ASN A 97 -1.50 -0.60 -19.97
C ASN A 97 -2.85 -1.35 -19.92
N PHE A 98 -3.31 -1.79 -18.74
CA PHE A 98 -4.59 -2.50 -18.62
C PHE A 98 -5.80 -1.60 -18.88
N ILE A 99 -5.72 -0.31 -18.54
CA ILE A 99 -6.83 0.64 -18.70
C ILE A 99 -6.90 1.14 -20.15
N GLU A 100 -5.76 1.44 -20.76
CA GLU A 100 -5.65 1.81 -22.19
C GLU A 100 -6.11 0.68 -23.13
N ARG A 101 -5.96 -0.59 -22.73
CA ARG A 101 -6.46 -1.76 -23.48
C ARG A 101 -7.99 -1.91 -23.48
N VAL A 102 -8.71 -1.28 -22.55
CA VAL A 102 -10.18 -1.37 -22.48
C VAL A 102 -10.80 0.03 -22.30
N PRO A 103 -10.60 0.94 -23.27
CA PRO A 103 -11.06 2.31 -23.16
C PRO A 103 -12.59 2.35 -23.20
N LYS A 104 -13.20 2.78 -22.09
CA LYS A 104 -14.61 3.17 -22.06
C LYS A 104 -14.71 4.65 -22.37
N ALA A 105 -15.50 5.01 -23.39
CA ALA A 105 -15.77 6.42 -23.69
C ALA A 105 -16.70 7.09 -22.64
N GLN A 106 -17.41 6.30 -21.84
CA GLN A 106 -18.40 6.78 -20.89
C GLN A 106 -17.80 7.11 -19.52
N SER A 107 -18.22 8.24 -18.96
CA SER A 107 -17.88 8.71 -17.62
C SER A 107 -19.17 8.83 -16.82
N ALA A 108 -19.31 8.10 -15.70
CA ALA A 108 -20.52 8.14 -14.87
C ALA A 108 -20.32 9.08 -13.66
N THR A 109 -21.25 10.01 -13.46
CA THR A 109 -21.17 11.08 -12.45
C THR A 109 -22.47 11.28 -11.68
N MET A 110 -23.64 10.99 -12.26
CA MET A 110 -24.93 11.18 -11.59
C MET A 110 -25.05 10.30 -10.33
N TRP A 111 -24.55 9.07 -10.37
CA TRP A 111 -24.54 8.16 -9.22
C TRP A 111 -23.76 8.69 -8.00
N LYS A 112 -22.82 9.64 -8.20
CA LYS A 112 -21.96 10.19 -7.13
C LYS A 112 -22.65 11.21 -6.24
N HIS A 113 -23.71 11.86 -6.72
CA HIS A 113 -24.44 12.86 -5.93
C HIS A 113 -25.06 12.20 -4.69
N LYS A 114 -24.89 12.81 -3.51
CA LYS A 114 -25.20 12.18 -2.21
C LYS A 114 -26.62 11.61 -2.14
N ASP A 115 -27.60 12.30 -2.70
CA ASP A 115 -29.00 11.88 -2.66
C ASP A 115 -29.31 10.71 -3.61
N ASN A 116 -28.54 10.56 -4.69
CA ASN A 116 -28.57 9.39 -5.57
C ASN A 116 -27.81 8.22 -4.91
N GLN A 117 -26.60 8.49 -4.39
CA GLN A 117 -25.74 7.49 -3.75
C GLN A 117 -26.46 6.78 -2.58
N ARG A 118 -27.24 7.53 -1.77
CA ARG A 118 -28.06 7.01 -0.66
C ARG A 118 -29.07 5.94 -1.06
N GLN A 119 -29.55 5.96 -2.32
CA GLN A 119 -30.54 5.02 -2.86
C GLN A 119 -29.90 3.73 -3.39
N LEU A 120 -28.59 3.74 -3.64
CA LEU A 120 -27.85 2.58 -4.17
C LEU A 120 -27.69 1.49 -3.09
N PRO A 121 -27.43 0.23 -3.49
CA PRO A 121 -26.97 -0.80 -2.56
C PRO A 121 -25.50 -0.64 -2.19
N ALA A 122 -25.08 -1.32 -1.12
CA ALA A 122 -23.68 -1.54 -0.80
C ALA A 122 -22.96 -2.30 -1.95
N PRO A 123 -21.69 -2.00 -2.26
CA PRO A 123 -20.80 -1.05 -1.57
C PRO A 123 -20.91 0.41 -2.08
N LEU A 124 -21.67 0.69 -3.15
CA LEU A 124 -21.73 2.04 -3.75
C LEU A 124 -22.32 3.07 -2.78
N LYS A 125 -23.31 2.66 -1.99
CA LYS A 125 -23.93 3.47 -0.93
C LYS A 125 -22.92 3.98 0.11
N ASP A 126 -21.97 3.12 0.46
CA ASP A 126 -21.05 3.30 1.59
C ASP A 126 -19.66 3.78 1.13
N ALA A 127 -19.53 4.07 -0.18
CA ALA A 127 -18.30 4.57 -0.78
C ALA A 127 -17.98 6.01 -0.30
N VAL A 128 -16.80 6.19 0.27
CA VAL A 128 -16.36 7.45 0.86
C VAL A 128 -15.79 8.39 -0.21
N ASP A 129 -16.23 9.64 -0.18
CA ASP A 129 -15.71 10.78 -0.95
C ASP A 129 -15.51 10.54 -2.46
N VAL A 130 -16.50 9.93 -3.11
CA VAL A 130 -16.54 9.60 -4.55
C VAL A 130 -16.19 10.73 -5.55
N PHE A 131 -16.18 12.00 -5.11
CA PHE A 131 -15.76 13.17 -5.88
C PHE A 131 -14.25 13.50 -5.78
N THR A 132 -13.53 13.01 -4.77
CA THR A 132 -12.06 13.10 -4.69
C THR A 132 -11.36 12.07 -5.57
N TRP A 133 -12.09 11.02 -5.99
CA TRP A 133 -11.58 9.96 -6.83
C TRP A 133 -11.12 10.52 -8.20
N ARG A 134 -10.12 9.88 -8.82
CA ARG A 134 -9.54 10.30 -10.11
C ARG A 134 -9.49 9.15 -11.11
N LYS A 135 -9.49 9.48 -12.40
CA LYS A 135 -9.14 8.54 -13.48
C LYS A 135 -7.64 8.17 -13.34
N CYS A 136 -7.22 7.07 -13.98
CA CYS A 136 -5.81 6.69 -13.98
C CYS A 136 -4.92 7.82 -14.53
N TYR A 137 -3.74 7.98 -13.93
CA TYR A 137 -2.63 8.72 -14.52
C TYR A 137 -2.17 8.09 -15.85
N THR A 138 -1.38 8.84 -16.61
CA THR A 138 -0.79 8.47 -17.89
C THR A 138 0.63 7.92 -17.73
N MET A 139 1.15 7.29 -18.79
CA MET A 139 2.55 6.84 -18.86
C MET A 139 3.55 7.99 -18.73
N SER A 140 3.16 9.23 -19.07
CA SER A 140 4.02 10.42 -18.91
C SER A 140 4.14 10.81 -17.44
N GLU A 141 3.02 10.87 -16.71
CA GLU A 141 2.97 11.19 -15.28
C GLU A 141 3.69 10.11 -14.44
N VAL A 142 3.62 8.83 -14.83
CA VAL A 142 4.43 7.75 -14.22
C VAL A 142 5.92 8.02 -14.33
N ASN A 143 6.42 8.39 -15.52
CA ASN A 143 7.85 8.63 -15.71
C ASN A 143 8.32 9.94 -15.05
N ALA A 144 7.48 10.98 -15.03
CA ALA A 144 7.76 12.21 -14.28
C ALA A 144 7.85 11.96 -12.77
N ALA A 145 6.88 11.22 -12.20
CA ALA A 145 6.88 10.84 -10.78
C ALA A 145 8.12 10.01 -10.40
N LEU A 146 8.50 9.05 -11.25
CA LEU A 146 9.69 8.21 -11.04
C LEU A 146 11.00 9.02 -11.11
N SER A 147 11.08 10.10 -11.91
CA SER A 147 12.28 10.95 -11.96
C SER A 147 12.52 11.79 -10.69
N LYS A 148 11.49 11.94 -9.83
CA LYS A 148 11.57 12.66 -8.55
C LYS A 148 12.02 11.77 -7.38
N ILE A 149 12.39 10.52 -7.65
CA ILE A 149 12.79 9.54 -6.64
C ILE A 149 14.31 9.43 -6.53
N GLN A 150 14.84 9.75 -5.35
CA GLN A 150 16.21 9.46 -4.96
C GLN A 150 16.31 8.04 -4.39
N LEU A 151 17.15 7.23 -5.01
CA LEU A 151 17.40 5.84 -4.65
C LEU A 151 18.26 5.74 -3.38
N VAL A 152 17.88 4.84 -2.46
CA VAL A 152 18.63 4.61 -1.21
C VAL A 152 18.83 3.12 -0.90
N GLY A 153 20.02 2.77 -0.40
CA GLY A 153 20.34 1.43 0.11
C GLY A 153 19.88 1.23 1.56
N TYR A 154 19.67 -0.01 1.98
CA TYR A 154 19.41 -0.30 3.40
C TYR A 154 20.57 0.15 4.28
N SER A 155 20.24 0.63 5.48
CA SER A 155 21.16 1.23 6.46
C SER A 155 21.94 2.47 5.94
N GLN A 156 21.62 2.99 4.75
CA GLN A 156 22.13 4.28 4.29
C GLN A 156 21.51 5.39 5.14
N LYS A 157 22.37 6.16 5.81
CA LYS A 157 21.98 7.36 6.55
C LYS A 157 21.85 8.52 5.57
N ILE A 158 20.64 9.04 5.39
CA ILE A 158 20.37 10.26 4.62
C ILE A 158 20.14 11.38 5.63
N GLU A 159 20.89 12.46 5.49
CA GLU A 159 20.77 13.64 6.36
C GLU A 159 19.88 14.69 5.68
N LEU A 160 18.70 14.91 6.28
CA LEU A 160 17.73 15.89 5.82
C LEU A 160 17.96 17.21 6.55
N PHE A 161 18.32 18.24 5.78
CA PHE A 161 18.43 19.64 6.22
C PHE A 161 19.34 19.87 7.46
N GLY A 162 20.35 19.00 7.66
CA GLY A 162 21.29 19.08 8.80
C GLY A 162 20.67 18.80 10.17
N ALA A 163 19.44 18.30 10.24
CA ALA A 163 18.67 18.24 11.50
C ALA A 163 17.99 16.90 11.78
N VAL A 164 17.61 16.16 10.73
CA VAL A 164 16.95 14.85 10.83
C VAL A 164 17.66 13.83 9.96
N GLN A 165 18.11 12.73 10.55
CA GLN A 165 18.66 11.59 9.83
C GLN A 165 17.55 10.58 9.56
N VAL A 166 17.33 10.20 8.30
CA VAL A 166 16.47 9.08 7.93
C VAL A 166 17.30 7.88 7.50
N THR A 167 16.82 6.67 7.77
CA THR A 167 17.52 5.42 7.43
C THR A 167 16.51 4.31 7.14
N PRO A 168 16.49 3.75 5.91
CA PRO A 168 15.65 2.62 5.57
C PRO A 168 16.28 1.31 6.07
N LEU A 169 15.49 0.50 6.74
CA LEU A 169 15.81 -0.85 7.22
C LEU A 169 14.93 -1.85 6.47
N SER A 170 15.37 -3.09 6.25
CA SER A 170 14.46 -4.10 5.67
C SER A 170 13.27 -4.37 6.60
N SER A 171 12.07 -4.43 6.04
CA SER A 171 10.85 -4.82 6.76
C SER A 171 10.53 -6.33 6.67
N GLY A 172 11.30 -7.07 5.85
CA GLY A 172 11.05 -8.49 5.59
C GLY A 172 9.82 -8.81 4.74
N TYR A 173 8.92 -7.85 4.45
CA TYR A 173 7.60 -8.09 3.84
C TYR A 173 7.61 -8.44 2.36
N ALA A 174 8.17 -7.55 1.55
CA ALA A 174 8.30 -7.70 0.11
C ALA A 174 9.70 -7.27 -0.36
N LEU A 175 10.08 -7.62 -1.58
CA LEU A 175 11.40 -7.25 -2.09
C LEU A 175 11.53 -5.71 -2.15
N GLY A 176 12.59 -5.17 -1.54
CA GLY A 176 12.80 -3.73 -1.35
C GLY A 176 12.03 -3.09 -0.19
N SER A 177 11.07 -3.77 0.43
CA SER A 177 10.21 -3.15 1.46
C SER A 177 10.99 -2.69 2.69
N SER A 178 10.73 -1.45 3.13
CA SER A 178 11.51 -0.75 4.16
C SER A 178 10.68 -0.18 5.31
N ASN A 179 11.21 -0.37 6.51
CA ASN A 179 10.84 0.38 7.71
C ASN A 179 11.80 1.55 7.87
N TRP A 180 11.32 2.72 8.28
CA TRP A 180 12.13 3.93 8.31
C TRP A 180 12.42 4.35 9.75
N ILE A 181 13.71 4.43 10.09
CA ILE A 181 14.15 5.21 11.24
C ILE A 181 14.15 6.68 10.82
N ILE A 182 13.55 7.54 11.64
CA ILE A 182 13.57 8.99 11.51
C ILE A 182 14.10 9.52 12.85
N GLN A 183 15.35 9.97 12.87
CA GLN A 183 16.08 10.31 14.09
C GLN A 183 16.55 11.76 14.06
N SER A 184 16.22 12.51 15.11
CA SER A 184 16.77 13.84 15.39
C SER A 184 17.97 13.74 16.34
N HIS A 185 18.50 14.90 16.76
CA HIS A 185 19.52 14.99 17.80
C HIS A 185 19.03 14.55 19.20
N HIS A 186 17.72 14.36 19.40
CA HIS A 186 17.11 14.10 20.71
C HIS A 186 16.11 12.93 20.73
N GLU A 187 15.53 12.55 19.59
CA GLU A 187 14.41 11.62 19.51
C GLU A 187 14.56 10.68 18.31
N LYS A 188 14.13 9.42 18.47
CA LYS A 188 14.13 8.38 17.46
C LYS A 188 12.71 7.85 17.24
N ILE A 189 12.15 8.15 16.07
CA ILE A 189 10.91 7.56 15.59
C ILE A 189 11.25 6.33 14.73
N SER A 190 10.58 5.21 15.00
CA SER A 190 10.57 4.05 14.11
C SER A 190 9.23 3.92 13.41
N TYR A 191 9.21 4.09 12.08
CA TYR A 191 8.05 3.81 11.24
C TYR A 191 8.11 2.37 10.72
N VAL A 192 7.26 1.52 11.28
CA VAL A 192 7.07 0.13 10.88
C VAL A 192 5.92 0.07 9.88
N SER A 193 6.29 -0.22 8.63
CA SER A 193 5.37 -0.49 7.53
C SER A 193 4.83 -1.92 7.62
N GLY A 194 4.02 -2.33 6.64
CA GLY A 194 3.71 -3.75 6.45
C GLY A 194 5.01 -4.56 6.41
N SER A 195 5.24 -5.35 7.46
CA SER A 195 6.48 -6.06 7.77
C SER A 195 6.18 -7.55 7.88
N SER A 196 6.95 -8.42 7.21
CA SER A 196 6.73 -9.87 7.33
C SER A 196 7.66 -10.46 8.36
N LEU A 197 7.02 -11.13 9.31
CA LEU A 197 7.65 -11.93 10.34
C LEU A 197 7.75 -13.40 9.90
N LEU A 198 7.73 -13.65 8.58
CA LEU A 198 7.73 -14.98 8.00
C LEU A 198 8.77 -15.15 6.91
N THR A 199 9.23 -16.39 6.86
CA THR A 199 10.39 -16.92 6.17
C THR A 199 10.11 -17.10 4.68
N THR A 200 9.71 -16.04 3.96
CA THR A 200 9.59 -16.08 2.49
C THR A 200 10.90 -15.69 1.81
N HIS A 201 11.10 -14.40 1.53
CA HIS A 201 11.93 -13.97 0.42
C HIS A 201 12.71 -12.63 0.55
N PRO A 202 12.27 -11.60 1.28
CA PRO A 202 13.08 -10.39 1.42
C PRO A 202 14.20 -10.57 2.47
N GLN A 203 15.22 -9.72 2.43
CA GLN A 203 16.22 -9.60 3.52
C GLN A 203 15.49 -9.58 4.89
N PRO A 204 15.98 -10.30 5.92
CA PRO A 204 15.30 -10.38 7.22
C PRO A 204 15.02 -8.99 7.80
N MET A 205 13.94 -8.90 8.58
CA MET A 205 13.55 -7.64 9.22
C MET A 205 14.60 -7.24 10.28
N ASP A 206 15.19 -6.06 10.14
CA ASP A 206 16.11 -5.54 11.16
C ASP A 206 15.32 -5.10 12.40
N GLN A 207 15.46 -5.88 13.46
CA GLN A 207 14.84 -5.64 14.76
C GLN A 207 15.78 -4.96 15.74
N THR A 208 17.09 -5.09 15.58
CA THR A 208 18.06 -4.50 16.50
C THR A 208 18.07 -2.98 16.36
N SER A 209 17.98 -2.49 15.11
CA SER A 209 17.90 -1.06 14.81
C SER A 209 16.56 -0.43 15.19
N LEU A 210 15.50 -1.21 15.44
CA LEU A 210 14.20 -0.71 15.94
C LEU A 210 14.17 -0.52 17.47
N LYS A 211 15.08 -1.17 18.22
CA LYS A 211 15.14 -1.03 19.69
C LYS A 211 15.47 0.40 20.12
N ASN A 212 15.07 0.75 21.34
CA ASN A 212 15.32 2.05 21.97
C ASN A 212 14.82 3.22 21.09
N SER A 213 13.61 3.09 20.55
CA SER A 213 12.89 4.18 19.86
C SER A 213 11.96 4.87 20.86
N ASP A 214 11.82 6.18 20.78
CA ASP A 214 10.91 6.96 21.63
C ASP A 214 9.46 6.84 21.16
N VAL A 215 9.27 6.76 19.83
CA VAL A 215 7.97 6.55 19.18
C VAL A 215 8.05 5.40 18.19
N LEU A 216 7.04 4.52 18.22
CA LEU A 216 6.91 3.37 17.33
C LEU A 216 5.58 3.46 16.58
N ILE A 217 5.63 3.81 15.30
CA ILE A 217 4.44 3.90 14.43
C ILE A 217 4.24 2.54 13.75
N LEU A 218 3.16 1.84 14.06
CA LEU A 218 2.83 0.51 13.53
C LEU A 218 1.74 0.60 12.46
N THR A 219 2.02 0.09 11.26
CA THR A 219 1.06 0.02 10.15
C THR A 219 1.14 -1.34 9.42
N GLY A 220 0.08 -1.73 8.71
CA GLY A 220 0.09 -2.95 7.91
C GLY A 220 0.08 -4.27 8.69
N LEU A 221 -0.34 -4.26 9.97
CA LEU A 221 -0.52 -5.47 10.78
C LEU A 221 -1.64 -6.36 10.21
N THR A 222 -1.43 -7.67 10.25
CA THR A 222 -2.46 -8.68 9.92
C THR A 222 -3.34 -8.99 11.14
N GLN A 223 -4.64 -9.19 10.90
CA GLN A 223 -5.62 -9.61 11.91
C GLN A 223 -6.14 -11.03 11.68
N ILE A 224 -5.41 -11.85 10.91
CA ILE A 224 -5.78 -13.24 10.58
C ILE A 224 -4.72 -14.20 11.16
N PRO A 225 -4.78 -14.53 12.47
CA PRO A 225 -3.77 -15.35 13.15
C PRO A 225 -3.99 -16.86 12.95
N THR A 226 -5.23 -17.28 12.64
CA THR A 226 -5.65 -18.69 12.63
C THR A 226 -5.28 -19.42 11.36
N ALA A 227 -4.83 -18.71 10.34
CA ALA A 227 -4.56 -19.25 9.01
C ALA A 227 -3.06 -19.51 8.86
N ASN A 228 -2.62 -20.74 9.17
CA ASN A 228 -1.24 -21.17 8.96
C ASN A 228 -0.88 -21.05 7.47
N PRO A 229 0.08 -20.18 7.07
CA PRO A 229 0.42 -19.97 5.66
C PRO A 229 0.90 -21.24 4.95
N ASP A 230 1.71 -22.07 5.62
CA ASP A 230 2.19 -23.34 5.07
C ASP A 230 1.03 -24.33 4.86
N GLY A 231 0.05 -24.30 5.77
CA GLY A 231 -1.20 -25.05 5.66
C GLY A 231 -2.07 -24.58 4.49
N MET A 232 -2.27 -23.27 4.33
CA MET A 232 -3.01 -22.68 3.21
C MET A 232 -2.35 -22.99 1.86
N VAL A 233 -1.02 -22.93 1.79
CA VAL A 233 -0.25 -23.29 0.60
C VAL A 233 -0.38 -24.79 0.30
N GLY A 234 -0.25 -25.65 1.31
CA GLY A 234 -0.47 -27.09 1.17
C GLY A 234 -1.89 -27.43 0.69
N GLU A 235 -2.91 -26.75 1.21
CA GLU A 235 -4.29 -26.91 0.78
C GLU A 235 -4.50 -26.39 -0.65
N PHE A 236 -3.96 -25.21 -1.00
CA PHE A 236 -4.02 -24.65 -2.35
C PHE A 236 -3.40 -25.58 -3.39
N CYS A 237 -2.18 -26.08 -3.15
CA CYS A 237 -1.50 -27.00 -4.05
C CYS A 237 -2.23 -28.36 -4.13
N SER A 238 -2.77 -28.85 -3.02
CA SER A 238 -3.60 -30.07 -2.99
C SER A 238 -4.89 -29.89 -3.79
N ASN A 239 -5.58 -28.77 -3.61
CA ASN A 239 -6.76 -28.37 -4.39
C ASN A 239 -6.45 -28.14 -5.87
N LEU A 240 -5.18 -27.92 -6.24
CA LEU A 240 -4.74 -27.85 -7.62
C LEU A 240 -4.52 -29.26 -8.20
N GLY A 241 -3.65 -30.06 -7.59
CA GLY A 241 -3.31 -31.43 -8.03
C GLY A 241 -4.44 -32.46 -7.93
N ASN A 242 -5.42 -32.24 -7.05
CA ASN A 242 -6.65 -33.05 -6.97
C ASN A 242 -7.81 -32.52 -7.83
N SER A 243 -7.67 -31.36 -8.48
CA SER A 243 -8.78 -30.84 -9.30
C SER A 243 -9.03 -31.69 -10.54
N MET A 244 -10.25 -32.21 -10.66
CA MET A 244 -10.71 -32.94 -11.85
C MET A 244 -10.53 -32.12 -13.13
N THR A 245 -10.66 -30.79 -13.05
CA THR A 245 -10.39 -29.87 -14.17
C THR A 245 -9.02 -30.12 -14.80
N ILE A 246 -7.94 -30.19 -14.00
CA ILE A 246 -6.59 -30.42 -14.54
C ILE A 246 -6.41 -31.88 -14.97
N ARG A 247 -6.95 -32.85 -14.19
CA ARG A 247 -6.86 -34.29 -14.51
C ARG A 247 -7.59 -34.69 -15.81
N TYR A 248 -8.59 -33.91 -16.25
CA TYR A 248 -9.29 -34.09 -17.52
C TYR A 248 -8.91 -33.04 -18.58
N GLY A 249 -7.71 -32.41 -18.47
CA GLY A 249 -7.15 -31.54 -19.52
C GLY A 249 -7.79 -30.15 -19.64
N GLY A 250 -8.65 -29.76 -18.70
CA GLY A 250 -9.26 -28.44 -18.61
C GLY A 250 -8.29 -27.38 -18.07
N ARG A 251 -8.46 -26.13 -18.54
CA ARG A 251 -7.66 -24.99 -18.08
C ARG A 251 -8.20 -24.42 -16.78
N ARG A 252 -7.31 -24.02 -15.86
CA ARG A 252 -7.63 -23.31 -14.62
C ARG A 252 -6.90 -21.98 -14.57
N CYS A 253 -7.61 -20.91 -14.23
CA CYS A 253 -7.03 -19.58 -14.05
C CYS A 253 -6.97 -19.25 -12.55
N GLY A 254 -5.81 -18.78 -12.08
CA GLY A 254 -5.68 -18.11 -10.79
C GLY A 254 -5.53 -16.61 -11.01
N ALA A 255 -6.23 -15.80 -10.21
CA ALA A 255 -5.98 -14.37 -10.13
C ALA A 255 -5.00 -14.10 -8.97
N GLY A 256 -3.99 -13.29 -9.21
CA GLY A 256 -2.98 -12.92 -8.21
C GLY A 256 -2.31 -11.60 -8.59
N TYR A 257 -1.67 -10.97 -7.62
CA TYR A 257 -0.95 -9.71 -7.83
C TYR A 257 0.40 -9.93 -8.56
N PRO A 258 0.91 -8.92 -9.28
CA PRO A 258 2.22 -8.93 -9.93
C PRO A 258 3.38 -9.16 -8.93
N PRO A 259 4.60 -9.48 -9.41
CA PRO A 259 5.26 -10.73 -9.03
C PRO A 259 5.69 -10.86 -7.55
N ALA A 260 5.93 -9.76 -6.85
CA ALA A 260 6.58 -9.77 -5.53
C ALA A 260 5.81 -10.50 -4.42
N SER A 261 4.48 -10.70 -4.56
CA SER A 261 3.67 -11.52 -3.64
C SER A 261 3.24 -12.87 -4.23
N SER A 262 3.44 -13.10 -5.53
CA SER A 262 3.06 -14.35 -6.22
C SER A 262 4.24 -15.31 -6.45
N THR A 263 5.48 -14.85 -6.27
CA THR A 263 6.70 -15.69 -6.29
C THR A 263 6.65 -16.86 -5.31
N THR A 264 6.24 -16.65 -4.05
CA THR A 264 6.12 -17.75 -3.07
C THR A 264 5.10 -18.80 -3.52
N ILE A 265 3.96 -18.37 -4.08
CA ILE A 265 2.96 -19.31 -4.63
C ILE A 265 3.54 -20.07 -5.83
N MET A 266 4.34 -19.42 -6.68
CA MET A 266 5.00 -20.08 -7.82
C MET A 266 6.12 -21.03 -7.41
N GLU A 267 6.91 -20.73 -6.37
CA GLU A 267 7.91 -21.65 -5.81
C GLU A 267 7.24 -22.93 -5.28
N CYS A 268 6.16 -22.77 -4.50
CA CYS A 268 5.39 -23.90 -3.98
C CYS A 268 4.72 -24.72 -5.11
N LEU A 269 4.17 -24.05 -6.14
CA LEU A 269 3.65 -24.71 -7.33
C LEU A 269 4.74 -25.49 -8.07
N TYR A 270 5.92 -24.90 -8.27
CA TYR A 270 7.05 -25.55 -8.94
C TYR A 270 7.51 -26.80 -8.18
N HIS A 271 7.66 -26.72 -6.85
CA HIS A 271 7.91 -27.89 -6.00
C HIS A 271 6.82 -28.96 -6.19
N THR A 272 5.53 -28.61 -6.22
CA THR A 272 4.48 -29.60 -6.48
C THR A 272 4.42 -30.13 -7.92
N SER A 273 4.95 -29.41 -8.92
CA SER A 273 5.02 -29.91 -10.30
C SER A 273 6.00 -31.08 -10.50
N THR A 274 6.89 -31.31 -9.53
CA THR A 274 7.71 -32.53 -9.48
C THR A 274 6.91 -33.79 -9.13
N SER A 275 5.66 -33.65 -8.67
CA SER A 275 4.73 -34.77 -8.49
C SER A 275 4.28 -35.34 -9.84
N PRO A 276 4.22 -36.67 -10.03
CA PRO A 276 3.92 -37.29 -11.32
C PRO A 276 2.51 -37.02 -11.87
N VAL A 277 1.64 -36.34 -11.11
CA VAL A 277 0.30 -35.91 -11.54
C VAL A 277 0.34 -34.57 -12.32
N LEU A 278 1.40 -33.78 -12.18
CA LEU A 278 1.47 -32.40 -12.69
C LEU A 278 2.57 -32.16 -13.75
N SER A 279 3.39 -33.16 -14.07
CA SER A 279 4.52 -33.05 -15.01
C SER A 279 4.14 -32.60 -16.43
N ASN A 280 2.91 -32.86 -16.87
CA ASN A 280 2.39 -32.46 -18.18
C ASN A 280 1.61 -31.12 -18.18
N VAL A 281 1.64 -30.35 -17.08
CA VAL A 281 0.85 -29.12 -16.92
C VAL A 281 1.70 -27.87 -17.20
N SER A 282 1.48 -27.23 -18.35
CA SER A 282 2.15 -25.96 -18.69
C SER A 282 1.59 -24.79 -17.87
N LEU A 283 2.43 -24.17 -17.02
CA LEU A 283 2.09 -22.93 -16.33
C LEU A 283 2.23 -21.74 -17.29
N LEU A 284 1.12 -21.03 -17.56
CA LEU A 284 1.10 -19.86 -18.44
C LEU A 284 0.84 -18.59 -17.62
N LEU A 285 1.80 -17.66 -17.63
CA LEU A 285 1.72 -16.38 -16.93
C LEU A 285 1.36 -15.26 -17.91
N HIS A 286 0.42 -14.38 -17.51
CA HIS A 286 -0.07 -13.26 -18.33
C HIS A 286 0.23 -11.82 -17.83
N PRO A 287 1.21 -11.51 -16.92
CA PRO A 287 1.68 -10.12 -16.75
C PRO A 287 2.32 -9.59 -18.05
N PRO A 288 2.09 -8.35 -18.48
CA PRO A 288 2.77 -7.75 -19.63
C PRO A 288 4.29 -7.64 -19.47
N VAL A 289 4.80 -7.62 -18.22
CA VAL A 289 6.22 -7.38 -17.90
C VAL A 289 6.89 -8.53 -17.14
N ALA A 290 6.38 -9.75 -17.33
CA ALA A 290 6.81 -10.94 -16.58
C ALA A 290 8.34 -11.22 -16.63
N ASN A 291 8.98 -10.99 -17.77
CA ASN A 291 10.38 -11.38 -18.03
C ASN A 291 11.42 -10.71 -17.12
N SER A 292 11.11 -9.53 -16.55
CA SER A 292 12.09 -8.71 -15.81
C SER A 292 12.29 -9.11 -14.34
N SER A 293 11.52 -10.07 -13.82
CA SER A 293 11.13 -10.07 -12.39
C SER A 293 11.66 -11.23 -11.52
N TRP A 294 12.63 -12.02 -11.99
CA TRP A 294 12.86 -13.40 -11.48
C TRP A 294 14.16 -13.60 -10.65
N ARG A 295 14.52 -12.70 -9.72
CA ARG A 295 15.75 -12.85 -8.88
C ARG A 295 15.62 -12.33 -7.44
N PHE A 296 16.40 -12.92 -6.52
CA PHE A 296 16.67 -12.55 -5.10
C PHE A 296 15.53 -12.72 -4.08
N LEU A 297 15.50 -13.85 -3.34
CA LEU A 297 14.33 -14.24 -2.55
C LEU A 297 14.59 -15.17 -1.29
N GLN A 298 15.22 -14.74 -0.17
CA GLN A 298 15.10 -15.28 1.25
C GLN A 298 15.33 -14.18 2.38
N LYS A 299 14.94 -14.11 3.70
CA LYS A 299 14.07 -14.72 4.80
C LYS A 299 14.42 -13.97 6.18
N SER A 300 13.74 -13.69 7.35
CA SER A 300 12.45 -13.96 8.12
C SER A 300 12.24 -13.15 9.49
N VAL A 301 11.17 -13.44 10.31
CA VAL A 301 10.69 -13.22 11.75
C VAL A 301 10.90 -11.93 12.61
N ALA A 302 9.90 -11.52 13.44
CA ALA A 302 10.06 -10.61 14.61
C ALA A 302 9.07 -10.73 15.82
N GLU A 303 9.10 -11.81 16.61
CA GLU A 303 8.35 -11.91 17.89
C GLU A 303 9.03 -11.18 19.07
N PHE A 304 10.05 -10.36 18.80
CA PHE A 304 11.15 -10.04 19.73
C PHE A 304 11.22 -8.57 20.19
N LEU A 305 10.31 -7.70 19.73
CA LEU A 305 10.41 -6.24 19.92
C LEU A 305 9.97 -5.72 21.30
N LEU A 306 9.46 -6.58 22.20
CA LEU A 306 8.78 -6.16 23.44
C LEU A 306 9.48 -6.61 24.75
N SER A 307 10.79 -6.90 24.71
CA SER A 307 11.57 -7.30 25.89
C SER A 307 12.40 -6.12 26.49
N PRO A 308 12.60 -6.01 27.83
CA PRO A 308 13.09 -4.80 28.52
C PRO A 308 14.62 -4.54 28.33
N PRO A 309 15.22 -3.42 28.84
CA PRO A 309 14.78 -2.46 29.88
C PRO A 309 14.28 -1.08 29.33
N PRO A 310 13.79 -0.14 30.18
CA PRO A 310 13.10 1.10 29.73
C PRO A 310 14.04 2.26 29.32
N PRO A 311 13.54 3.37 28.72
CA PRO A 311 12.14 3.74 28.47
C PRO A 311 11.43 2.82 27.47
N ARG A 312 10.09 2.77 27.57
CA ARG A 312 9.24 2.03 26.61
C ARG A 312 8.75 2.99 25.51
N PRO A 313 8.71 2.56 24.23
CA PRO A 313 8.25 3.41 23.14
C PRO A 313 6.79 3.82 23.31
N HIS A 314 6.46 5.04 22.92
CA HIS A 314 5.09 5.46 22.64
C HIS A 314 4.62 4.81 21.33
N VAL A 315 3.73 3.82 21.44
CA VAL A 315 3.16 3.11 20.28
C VAL A 315 2.05 3.95 19.65
N VAL A 316 2.07 4.11 18.34
CA VAL A 316 1.04 4.80 17.54
C VAL A 316 0.55 3.84 16.46
N CYS A 317 -0.77 3.67 16.32
CA CYS A 317 -1.33 2.72 15.35
C CYS A 317 -2.73 3.13 14.83
N PRO A 318 -3.17 2.64 13.66
CA PRO A 318 -4.56 2.73 13.23
C PRO A 318 -5.55 2.18 14.26
N GLU A 319 -6.65 2.89 14.49
CA GLU A 319 -7.69 2.54 15.48
C GLU A 319 -8.27 1.12 15.30
N GLN A 320 -8.32 0.61 14.07
CA GLN A 320 -8.74 -0.76 13.76
C GLN A 320 -7.90 -1.86 14.46
N TYR A 321 -6.69 -1.53 14.93
CA TYR A 321 -5.82 -2.42 15.71
C TYR A 321 -5.99 -2.26 17.23
N THR A 322 -6.82 -1.32 17.69
CA THR A 322 -7.20 -1.11 19.10
C THR A 322 -8.58 -1.67 19.42
N GLN A 323 -9.19 -2.43 18.51
CA GLN A 323 -10.48 -3.10 18.68
C GLN A 323 -10.40 -4.53 18.10
N PRO A 324 -11.20 -5.50 18.59
CA PRO A 324 -11.26 -6.83 17.99
C PRO A 324 -11.76 -6.76 16.54
N PRO A 325 -11.32 -7.66 15.64
CA PRO A 325 -11.80 -7.68 14.27
C PRO A 325 -13.32 -7.86 14.20
N ALA A 326 -14.02 -7.12 13.33
CA ALA A 326 -15.49 -7.15 13.26
C ALA A 326 -16.10 -8.53 12.97
N SER A 327 -15.33 -9.43 12.34
CA SER A 327 -15.69 -10.85 12.11
C SER A 327 -15.36 -11.80 13.27
N GLN A 328 -14.58 -11.35 14.24
CA GLN A 328 -14.10 -12.13 15.40
C GLN A 328 -14.13 -11.25 16.67
N SER A 329 -15.29 -10.68 17.01
CA SER A 329 -15.46 -9.70 18.10
C SER A 329 -15.02 -10.17 19.49
N HIS A 330 -14.85 -11.48 19.68
CA HIS A 330 -14.37 -12.13 20.90
C HIS A 330 -12.82 -12.20 21.01
N ARG A 331 -12.09 -11.81 19.96
CA ARG A 331 -10.63 -11.94 19.87
C ARG A 331 -9.90 -10.65 20.28
N SER A 332 -9.95 -10.33 21.57
CA SER A 332 -9.18 -9.22 22.14
C SER A 332 -7.66 -9.46 22.13
N ASP A 333 -7.23 -10.71 21.97
CA ASP A 333 -5.83 -11.11 21.73
C ASP A 333 -5.24 -10.60 20.41
N LEU A 334 -6.08 -10.02 19.53
CA LEU A 334 -5.68 -9.43 18.24
C LEU A 334 -5.71 -7.90 18.24
N MET A 335 -5.87 -7.31 19.43
CA MET A 335 -5.64 -5.90 19.68
C MET A 335 -4.15 -5.67 20.01
N VAL A 336 -3.63 -4.51 19.65
CA VAL A 336 -2.32 -4.06 20.16
C VAL A 336 -2.50 -3.67 21.63
N ASP A 337 -2.08 -4.55 22.54
CA ASP A 337 -1.95 -4.23 23.96
C ASP A 337 -0.50 -3.84 24.29
N CYS A 338 -0.33 -2.71 24.98
CA CYS A 338 0.97 -2.24 25.45
C CYS A 338 0.81 -1.26 26.62
N LEU A 339 1.90 -1.05 27.36
CA LEU A 339 1.94 -0.17 28.52
C LEU A 339 3.14 0.79 28.37
N PRO A 340 2.91 2.11 28.15
CA PRO A 340 1.61 2.80 28.12
C PRO A 340 0.71 2.38 26.92
N PRO A 341 -0.64 2.56 27.02
CA PRO A 341 -1.58 2.19 25.96
C PRO A 341 -1.29 2.87 24.61
N PRO A 342 -1.64 2.21 23.48
CA PRO A 342 -1.32 2.72 22.16
C PRO A 342 -2.17 3.94 21.78
N MET A 343 -1.54 4.90 21.10
CA MET A 343 -2.17 6.11 20.60
C MET A 343 -2.83 5.86 19.25
N SER A 344 -4.16 5.67 19.26
CA SER A 344 -4.96 5.35 18.07
C SER A 344 -5.23 6.56 17.16
N TYR A 345 -5.10 6.36 15.84
CA TYR A 345 -5.55 7.33 14.83
C TYR A 345 -6.61 6.76 13.88
N THR A 346 -7.61 7.60 13.59
CA THR A 346 -8.63 7.40 12.55
C THR A 346 -8.08 7.71 11.16
N ARG A 347 -8.87 7.51 10.09
CA ARG A 347 -8.52 8.02 8.74
C ARG A 347 -8.26 9.53 8.69
N ARG A 348 -8.89 10.31 9.58
CA ARG A 348 -8.64 11.76 9.74
C ARG A 348 -7.33 12.01 10.48
N ALA A 349 -6.56 12.98 10.00
CA ALA A 349 -5.32 13.44 10.63
C ALA A 349 -5.54 13.86 12.10
N LYS A 350 -4.65 13.42 12.98
CA LYS A 350 -4.70 13.65 14.43
C LYS A 350 -3.34 14.18 14.88
N VAL A 351 -3.26 15.48 15.17
CA VAL A 351 -1.99 16.15 15.50
C VAL A 351 -1.58 15.87 16.94
N TRP A 352 -0.83 14.79 17.13
CA TRP A 352 -0.23 14.43 18.41
C TRP A 352 0.85 15.44 18.82
N HIS A 353 0.57 16.21 19.86
CA HIS A 353 1.49 17.20 20.42
C HIS A 353 2.49 16.52 21.36
N TYR A 354 3.52 15.89 20.81
CA TYR A 354 4.62 15.36 21.63
C TYR A 354 5.53 16.52 22.10
N PRO A 355 5.80 16.67 23.42
CA PRO A 355 6.33 17.94 23.96
C PRO A 355 7.68 18.39 23.40
N THR A 356 8.57 17.46 23.11
CA THR A 356 9.96 17.71 22.69
C THR A 356 10.10 18.14 21.22
N PHE A 357 9.22 17.65 20.34
CA PHE A 357 9.36 17.83 18.89
C PHE A 357 9.26 19.31 18.43
N ARG A 358 8.54 20.16 19.17
CA ARG A 358 8.45 21.61 18.89
C ARG A 358 9.82 22.28 18.94
N CYS A 359 10.60 22.02 19.98
CA CYS A 359 11.87 22.72 20.24
C CYS A 359 12.95 22.41 19.18
N ALA A 360 12.83 21.28 18.47
CA ALA A 360 13.63 20.98 17.29
C ALA A 360 13.07 21.67 16.04
N MET A 361 11.77 21.55 15.76
CA MET A 361 11.12 22.13 14.58
C MET A 361 11.19 23.66 14.51
N GLU A 362 11.09 24.34 15.66
CA GLU A 362 11.24 25.79 15.75
C GLU A 362 12.66 26.21 15.35
N LYS A 363 13.70 25.57 15.90
CA LYS A 363 15.10 25.82 15.53
C LYS A 363 15.40 25.55 14.05
N ILE A 364 14.79 24.53 13.45
CA ILE A 364 14.94 24.23 12.01
C ILE A 364 14.31 25.35 11.16
N ARG A 365 13.10 25.82 11.51
CA ARG A 365 12.45 26.96 10.84
C ARG A 365 13.25 28.25 10.98
N ASP A 366 13.86 28.49 12.14
CA ASP A 366 14.68 29.67 12.37
C ASP A 366 16.01 29.62 11.60
N HIS A 367 16.66 28.45 11.47
CA HIS A 367 17.82 28.30 10.59
C HIS A 367 17.46 28.45 9.11
N ALA A 368 16.33 27.89 8.66
CA ALA A 368 15.84 28.05 7.29
C ALA A 368 15.51 29.53 6.97
N ARG A 369 15.03 30.30 7.95
CA ARG A 369 14.85 31.77 7.82
C ARG A 369 16.16 32.54 7.87
N ALA A 370 17.13 32.13 8.68
CA ALA A 370 18.45 32.74 8.76
C ALA A 370 19.29 32.54 7.49
N GLY A 371 18.93 31.59 6.62
CA GLY A 371 19.48 31.46 5.26
C GLY A 371 19.01 32.53 4.26
N GLY A 372 18.16 33.47 4.67
CA GLY A 372 17.76 34.62 3.86
C GLY A 372 18.93 35.56 3.58
N VAL A 373 19.17 35.86 2.30
CA VAL A 373 20.29 36.66 1.79
C VAL A 373 20.43 38.00 2.55
N PRO A 374 21.61 38.31 3.14
CA PRO A 374 21.92 39.64 3.67
C PRO A 374 21.85 40.70 2.56
N GLY A 375 21.28 41.87 2.88
CA GLY A 375 21.05 42.94 1.90
C GLY A 375 22.32 43.43 1.21
N ALA A 376 22.22 43.73 -0.09
CA ALA A 376 23.25 44.39 -0.86
C ALA A 376 23.17 45.92 -0.66
N ASP A 377 23.78 46.41 0.41
CA ASP A 377 24.03 47.84 0.65
C ASP A 377 25.53 48.14 0.49
N GLY A 378 25.87 49.11 -0.38
CA GLY A 378 27.16 49.82 -0.37
C GLY A 378 28.35 49.18 -1.10
N ASP A 379 28.50 49.50 -2.38
CA ASP A 379 29.55 50.44 -2.88
C ASP A 379 29.13 51.03 -4.24
#